data_AF-A0A969LAG2-F1
#
_entry.id   AF-A0A969LAG2-F1
#
_cell.length_a   1.000
_cell.length_b   1.000
_cell.length_c   1.000
_cell.angle_alpha   90.00
_cell.angle_beta   90.00
_cell.angle_gamma   90.00
#
_symmetry.space_group_name_H-M   'P 1'
#
loop_
_entity.id
_entity.type
_entity.pdbx_description
1 polymer ?
#
loop_
_entity_poly.entity_id
_entity_poly.type
_entity_poly.pdbx_seq_one_letter_code
_entity_poly.pdbx_strand_id
1 'polypeptide(L)'
;MNEQYLNQRQQQAAEYFQEDGGLTDDLTDAQAAPLIEWASHAAAQAAGNPEQSDEAVDQLLKALRRAIKRGTRAATADTPPEDLLTRVQQALHDGLAGKPERVTPREKQKFLPLRMAPQDSEEQGDTHGEAQA
;
A
#
# COMPACT_ATOMS: atom_id res chain seq x y z
N MET A 1 -22.32 1.15 28.30
CA MET A 1 -22.52 0.44 27.01
C MET A 1 -23.05 -0.94 27.33
N ASN A 2 -24.14 -1.39 26.69
CA ASN A 2 -24.69 -2.74 26.92
C ASN A 2 -23.80 -3.79 26.27
N GLU A 3 -23.38 -4.83 27.00
CA GLU A 3 -22.65 -5.99 26.46
C GLU A 3 -23.36 -6.64 25.27
N GLN A 4 -24.69 -6.69 25.30
CA GLN A 4 -25.53 -7.20 24.21
C GLN A 4 -25.33 -6.42 22.90
N TYR A 5 -25.17 -5.11 23.00
CA TYR A 5 -24.95 -4.25 21.83
C TYR A 5 -23.55 -4.44 21.26
N LEU A 6 -22.51 -4.53 22.11
CA LEU A 6 -21.15 -4.81 21.66
C LEU A 6 -21.03 -6.19 21.00
N ASN A 7 -21.76 -7.19 21.50
CA ASN A 7 -21.76 -8.53 20.92
C ASN A 7 -22.43 -8.53 19.52
N GLN A 8 -23.59 -7.88 19.37
CA GLN A 8 -24.22 -7.73 18.05
C GLN A 8 -23.35 -6.97 17.06
N ARG A 9 -22.71 -5.89 17.51
CA ARG A 9 -21.80 -5.09 16.69
C ARG A 9 -20.60 -5.90 16.19
N GLN A 10 -20.05 -6.76 17.05
CA GLN A 10 -18.97 -7.70 16.69
C GLN A 10 -19.42 -8.72 15.65
N GLN A 11 -20.60 -9.32 15.82
CA GLN A 11 -21.17 -10.27 14.88
C GLN A 11 -21.38 -9.63 13.51
N GLN A 12 -22.05 -8.49 13.45
CA GLN A 12 -22.29 -7.75 12.20
C GLN A 12 -20.99 -7.38 11.47
N ALA A 13 -19.96 -6.96 12.22
CA ALA A 13 -18.66 -6.63 11.64
C ALA A 13 -17.92 -7.88 11.10
N ALA A 14 -18.05 -9.03 11.77
CA ALA A 14 -17.47 -10.29 11.31
C ALA A 14 -18.17 -10.84 10.06
N GLU A 15 -19.51 -10.76 10.03
CA GLU A 15 -20.36 -11.23 8.93
C GLU A 15 -20.17 -10.42 7.65
N TYR A 16 -19.90 -9.12 7.76
CA TYR A 16 -19.68 -8.22 6.62
C TYR A 16 -18.73 -8.78 5.56
N PHE A 17 -17.62 -9.40 5.98
CA PHE A 17 -16.61 -9.94 5.05
C PHE A 17 -16.93 -11.35 4.56
N GLN A 18 -17.75 -12.10 5.29
CA GLN A 18 -18.22 -13.42 4.87
C GLN A 18 -19.30 -13.30 3.78
N GLU A 19 -20.11 -12.25 3.84
CA GLU A 19 -21.19 -11.99 2.88
C GLU A 19 -20.73 -11.19 1.64
N ASP A 20 -19.56 -10.53 1.69
CA ASP A 20 -19.01 -9.79 0.54
C ASP A 20 -18.38 -10.75 -0.47
N GLY A 21 -19.22 -11.45 -1.24
CA GLY A 21 -18.78 -12.41 -2.26
C GLY A 21 -17.86 -11.83 -3.34
N GLY A 22 -17.86 -10.50 -3.53
CA GLY A 22 -16.95 -9.80 -4.46
C GLY A 22 -15.61 -9.40 -3.85
N LEU A 23 -15.29 -9.86 -2.65
CA LEU A 23 -14.04 -9.55 -1.95
C LEU A 23 -12.87 -10.41 -2.44
N THR A 24 -13.15 -11.67 -2.77
CA THR A 24 -12.16 -12.70 -3.10
C THR A 24 -12.48 -13.44 -4.40
N ASP A 25 -13.34 -12.88 -5.27
CA ASP A 25 -13.82 -13.52 -6.51
C ASP A 25 -12.67 -13.97 -7.44
N ASP A 26 -11.57 -13.21 -7.45
CA ASP A 26 -10.36 -13.52 -8.24
C ASP A 26 -9.39 -14.51 -7.55
N LEU A 27 -9.72 -15.01 -6.36
CA LEU A 27 -8.86 -15.90 -5.55
C LEU A 27 -9.41 -17.32 -5.48
N THR A 28 -8.51 -18.27 -5.30
CA THR A 28 -8.91 -19.63 -4.91
C THR A 28 -9.41 -19.67 -3.46
N ASP A 29 -10.26 -20.64 -3.10
CA ASP A 29 -10.72 -20.83 -1.71
C ASP A 29 -9.57 -20.90 -0.70
N ALA A 30 -8.47 -21.57 -1.06
CA ALA A 30 -7.29 -21.68 -0.21
C ALA A 30 -6.58 -20.34 0.05
N GLN A 31 -6.71 -19.39 -0.89
CA GLN A 31 -6.20 -18.02 -0.76
C GLN A 31 -7.21 -17.10 -0.06
N ALA A 32 -8.50 -17.29 -0.34
CA ALA A 32 -9.59 -16.48 0.19
C ALA A 32 -9.83 -16.72 1.69
N ALA A 33 -9.87 -17.98 2.12
CA ALA A 33 -10.19 -18.37 3.49
C ALA A 33 -9.33 -17.65 4.56
N PRO A 34 -7.99 -17.64 4.50
CA PRO A 34 -7.17 -16.96 5.52
C PRO A 34 -7.34 -15.44 5.48
N LEU A 35 -7.64 -14.85 4.32
CA LEU A 35 -7.89 -13.40 4.21
C LEU A 35 -9.23 -13.02 4.83
N ILE A 36 -10.28 -13.80 4.58
CA ILE A 36 -11.61 -13.61 5.15
C ILE A 36 -11.55 -13.80 6.67
N GLU A 37 -10.91 -14.87 7.15
CA GLU A 37 -10.76 -15.13 8.58
C GLU A 37 -10.04 -13.98 9.29
N TRP A 38 -8.92 -13.52 8.75
CA TRP A 38 -8.19 -12.38 9.28
C TRP A 38 -9.03 -11.10 9.29
N ALA A 39 -9.73 -10.81 8.19
CA ALA A 39 -10.54 -9.60 8.06
C ALA A 39 -11.73 -9.59 9.03
N SER A 40 -12.47 -10.70 9.13
CA SER A 40 -13.57 -10.87 10.08
C SER A 40 -13.09 -10.73 11.53
N HIS A 41 -11.94 -11.31 11.87
CA HIS A 41 -11.37 -11.20 13.22
C HIS A 41 -10.92 -9.76 13.54
N ALA A 42 -10.29 -9.07 12.60
CA ALA A 42 -9.88 -7.67 12.77
C ALA A 42 -11.10 -6.74 12.93
N ALA A 43 -12.15 -6.98 12.15
CA ALA A 43 -13.41 -6.27 12.21
C ALA A 43 -14.15 -6.45 13.55
N ALA A 44 -14.24 -7.70 14.01
CA ALA A 44 -14.84 -8.03 15.30
C ALA A 44 -14.07 -7.36 16.46
N GLN A 45 -12.74 -7.43 16.47
CA GLN A 45 -11.94 -6.79 17.53
C GLN A 45 -12.18 -5.26 17.60
N ALA A 46 -12.23 -4.59 16.44
CA ALA A 46 -12.49 -3.15 16.41
C ALA A 46 -13.92 -2.81 16.85
N ALA A 47 -14.91 -3.60 16.42
CA ALA A 47 -16.31 -3.44 16.84
C ALA A 47 -16.52 -3.71 18.33
N GLY A 48 -15.74 -4.63 18.91
CA GLY A 48 -15.74 -4.96 20.33
C GLY A 48 -15.11 -3.90 21.22
N ASN A 49 -14.38 -2.93 20.65
CA ASN A 49 -13.79 -1.84 21.42
C ASN A 49 -14.85 -0.76 21.73
N PRO A 50 -15.21 -0.53 23.01
CA PRO A 50 -16.19 0.48 23.40
C PRO A 50 -15.72 1.92 23.16
N GLU A 51 -14.41 2.14 23.00
CA GLU A 51 -13.83 3.46 22.70
C GLU A 51 -13.95 3.83 21.22
N GLN A 52 -14.27 2.87 20.34
CA GLN A 52 -14.44 3.10 18.91
C GLN A 52 -15.89 3.47 18.59
N SER A 53 -16.10 4.62 17.95
CA SER A 53 -17.41 5.04 17.41
C SER A 53 -17.84 4.18 16.22
N ASP A 54 -19.14 4.08 15.95
CA ASP A 54 -19.67 3.29 14.81
C ASP A 54 -19.13 3.76 13.48
N GLU A 55 -18.95 5.07 13.33
CA GLU A 55 -18.32 5.66 12.15
C GLU A 55 -16.86 5.22 12.00
N ALA A 56 -16.10 5.13 13.10
CA ALA A 56 -14.70 4.66 13.05
C ALA A 56 -14.63 3.18 12.65
N VAL A 57 -15.54 2.35 13.17
CA VAL A 57 -15.65 0.94 12.78
C VAL A 57 -16.03 0.82 11.31
N ASP A 58 -17.03 1.55 10.81
CA ASP A 58 -17.40 1.56 9.39
C ASP A 58 -16.24 2.00 8.48
N GLN A 59 -15.50 3.04 8.86
CA GLN A 59 -14.31 3.47 8.11
C GLN A 59 -13.23 2.39 8.09
N LEU A 60 -13.05 1.66 9.19
CA LEU A 60 -12.13 0.52 9.25
C LEU A 60 -12.60 -0.63 8.36
N LEU A 61 -13.88 -0.99 8.37
CA LEU A 61 -14.45 -2.02 7.48
C LEU A 61 -14.18 -1.67 6.01
N LYS A 62 -14.42 -0.40 5.63
CA LYS A 62 -14.12 0.11 4.28
C LYS A 62 -12.61 0.11 3.98
N ALA A 63 -11.76 0.37 4.96
CA ALA A 63 -10.30 0.32 4.79
C ALA A 63 -9.80 -1.12 4.58
N LEU A 64 -10.27 -2.07 5.39
CA LEU A 64 -10.00 -3.50 5.26
C LEU A 64 -10.41 -4.02 3.87
N ARG A 65 -11.63 -3.70 3.43
CA ARG A 65 -12.11 -4.06 2.08
C ARG A 65 -11.20 -3.55 0.97
N ARG A 66 -10.78 -2.28 1.05
CA ARG A 66 -9.87 -1.67 0.07
C ARG A 66 -8.48 -2.31 0.12
N ALA A 67 -7.98 -2.61 1.30
CA ALA A 67 -6.69 -3.27 1.50
C ALA A 67 -6.67 -4.67 0.88
N ILE A 68 -7.74 -5.45 1.10
CA ILE A 68 -7.89 -6.80 0.51
C ILE A 68 -7.85 -6.69 -1.01
N LYS A 69 -8.75 -5.88 -1.61
CA LYS A 69 -8.77 -5.68 -3.07
C LYS A 69 -7.44 -5.20 -3.64
N ARG A 70 -6.70 -4.37 -2.92
CA ARG A 70 -5.39 -3.86 -3.36
C ARG A 70 -4.30 -4.92 -3.25
N GLY A 71 -4.27 -5.68 -2.15
CA GLY A 71 -3.28 -6.72 -1.90
C GLY A 71 -3.44 -7.94 -2.83
N THR A 72 -4.67 -8.19 -3.29
CA THR A 72 -5.01 -9.34 -4.14
C THR A 72 -5.02 -9.02 -5.63
N ARG A 73 -5.01 -7.74 -6.04
CA ARG A 73 -5.08 -7.32 -7.45
C ARG A 73 -4.00 -7.91 -8.36
N ALA A 74 -2.83 -8.25 -7.80
CA ALA A 74 -1.71 -8.85 -8.52
C ALA A 74 -1.44 -10.29 -8.07
N ALA A 75 -2.41 -10.92 -7.40
CA ALA A 75 -2.34 -12.32 -7.03
C ALA A 75 -2.45 -13.19 -8.28
N THR A 76 -1.71 -14.30 -8.27
CA THR A 76 -1.87 -15.42 -9.19
C THR A 76 -2.27 -16.66 -8.41
N ALA A 77 -2.71 -17.71 -9.09
CA ALA A 77 -3.04 -18.99 -8.45
C ALA A 77 -1.86 -19.59 -7.65
N ASP A 78 -0.62 -19.35 -8.08
CA ASP A 78 0.60 -19.79 -7.40
C ASP A 78 1.03 -18.87 -6.24
N THR A 79 0.36 -17.74 -6.03
CA THR A 79 0.73 -16.83 -4.93
C THR A 79 0.34 -17.46 -3.60
N PRO A 80 1.28 -17.65 -2.67
CA PRO A 80 0.97 -18.29 -1.40
C PRO A 80 0.08 -17.36 -0.53
N PRO A 81 -0.84 -17.93 0.27
CA PRO A 81 -1.77 -17.16 1.09
C PRO A 81 -1.08 -16.24 2.11
N GLU A 82 0.11 -16.62 2.60
CA GLU A 82 0.90 -15.81 3.52
C GLU A 82 1.45 -14.51 2.89
N ASP A 83 1.83 -14.56 1.61
CA ASP A 83 2.26 -13.39 0.85
C ASP A 83 1.07 -12.46 0.59
N LEU A 84 -0.10 -13.02 0.29
CA LEU A 84 -1.33 -12.24 0.14
C LEU A 84 -1.69 -11.52 1.44
N LEU A 85 -1.65 -12.23 2.56
CA LEU A 85 -1.95 -11.67 3.87
C LEU A 85 -0.98 -10.52 4.21
N THR A 86 0.31 -10.71 3.95
CA THR A 86 1.33 -9.68 4.16
C THR A 86 1.07 -8.44 3.30
N ARG A 87 0.77 -8.62 2.01
CA ARG A 87 0.43 -7.51 1.09
C ARG A 87 -0.83 -6.76 1.53
N VAL A 88 -1.84 -7.49 2.00
CA VAL A 88 -3.09 -6.89 2.50
C VAL A 88 -2.85 -6.10 3.79
N GLN A 89 -2.09 -6.64 4.74
CA GLN A 89 -1.73 -5.94 5.97
C GLN A 89 -0.93 -4.67 5.67
N GLN A 90 0.02 -4.74 4.72
CA GLN A 90 0.78 -3.57 4.29
C GLN A 90 -0.12 -2.54 3.61
N ALA A 91 -1.02 -2.96 2.72
CA ALA A 91 -1.99 -2.07 2.07
C ALA A 91 -2.94 -1.39 3.07
N LEU A 92 -3.33 -2.09 4.14
CA LEU A 92 -4.11 -1.52 5.24
C LEU A 92 -3.30 -0.46 5.99
N HIS A 93 -2.06 -0.78 6.37
CA HIS A 93 -1.17 0.15 7.04
C HIS A 93 -0.94 1.42 6.21
N ASP A 94 -0.64 1.29 4.91
CA ASP A 94 -0.51 2.43 3.99
C ASP A 94 -1.80 3.25 3.85
N GLY A 95 -2.96 2.58 3.92
CA GLY A 95 -4.27 3.21 3.86
C GLY A 95 -4.63 4.01 5.12
N LEU A 96 -4.20 3.53 6.29
CA LEU A 96 -4.42 4.18 7.58
C LEU A 96 -3.39 5.26 7.90
N ALA A 97 -2.14 5.09 7.45
CA ALA A 97 -1.04 6.02 7.69
C ALA A 97 -1.12 7.34 6.87
N GLY A 98 -2.02 7.42 5.88
CA GLY A 98 -2.22 8.62 5.08
C GLY A 98 -1.04 8.94 4.14
N LYS A 99 -0.99 8.25 2.99
CA LYS A 99 0.01 8.37 1.90
C LYS A 99 1.46 8.04 2.29
N PRO A 100 2.08 7.15 1.51
CA PRO A 100 3.19 7.66 0.73
C PRO A 100 2.84 7.64 -0.76
N GLU A 101 3.09 8.79 -1.37
CA GLU A 101 3.32 8.97 -2.79
C GLU A 101 4.04 7.77 -3.41
N ARG A 102 3.61 7.41 -4.63
CA ARG A 102 4.10 6.29 -5.43
C ARG A 102 5.61 6.04 -5.26
N VAL A 103 5.98 5.02 -4.51
CA VAL A 103 7.28 4.38 -4.71
C VAL A 103 7.08 3.32 -5.79
N THR A 104 7.15 3.75 -7.05
CA THR A 104 7.44 2.81 -8.14
C THR A 104 8.91 2.42 -8.02
N PRO A 105 9.28 1.14 -7.78
CA PRO A 105 10.64 0.70 -8.01
C PRO A 105 10.82 0.52 -9.53
N ARG A 106 10.77 1.62 -10.27
CA ARG A 106 11.09 1.60 -11.70
C ARG A 106 11.60 2.94 -12.14
N GLU A 107 12.81 3.27 -11.71
CA GLU A 107 13.70 3.98 -12.61
C GLU A 107 15.15 3.67 -12.25
N LYS A 108 15.77 2.80 -13.06
CA LYS A 108 17.18 2.96 -13.39
C LYS A 108 17.30 4.28 -14.14
N GLN A 109 17.14 5.40 -13.43
CA GLN A 109 17.42 6.73 -13.95
C GLN A 109 18.93 6.79 -14.05
N LYS A 110 19.42 6.40 -15.23
CA LYS A 110 20.79 6.65 -15.66
C LYS A 110 20.99 8.15 -15.53
N PHE A 111 21.74 8.56 -14.52
CA PHE A 111 22.30 9.90 -14.44
C PHE A 111 23.14 10.13 -15.71
N LEU A 112 22.57 10.82 -16.69
CA LEU A 112 23.36 11.59 -17.63
C LEU A 112 23.71 12.90 -16.92
N PRO A 113 24.99 13.21 -16.67
CA PRO A 113 25.34 14.55 -16.22
C PRO A 113 25.13 15.53 -17.38
N LEU A 114 24.02 16.28 -17.32
CA LEU A 114 23.80 17.49 -18.10
C LEU A 114 24.74 18.58 -17.56
N ARG A 115 26.01 18.57 -17.99
CA ARG A 115 26.92 19.69 -17.71
C ARG A 115 26.81 20.69 -18.85
N MET A 116 26.03 21.74 -18.58
CA MET A 116 25.93 22.94 -19.39
C MET A 116 27.32 23.56 -19.63
N ALA A 117 27.55 23.96 -20.87
CA ALA A 117 28.60 24.89 -21.25
C ALA A 117 28.28 26.29 -20.69
N PRO A 118 29.29 27.04 -20.23
CA PRO A 118 29.30 28.48 -20.37
C PRO A 118 30.11 28.85 -21.63
N GLN A 119 29.50 29.65 -22.50
CA GLN A 119 30.21 30.39 -23.53
C GLN A 119 30.80 31.68 -22.95
N ASP A 120 31.97 32.00 -23.48
CA ASP A 120 32.47 33.34 -23.85
C ASP A 120 33.47 34.08 -22.95
N SER A 121 34.37 34.78 -23.66
CA SER A 121 35.34 35.81 -23.27
C SER A 121 36.67 35.27 -22.71
N GLU A 122 37.64 34.93 -23.57
CA GLU A 122 38.62 35.83 -24.23
C GLU A 122 39.74 36.34 -23.29
N GLU A 123 40.96 36.19 -23.80
CA GLU A 123 42.13 37.07 -23.63
C GLU A 123 43.37 36.53 -22.87
N GLN A 124 44.51 36.65 -23.56
CA GLN A 124 45.92 36.69 -23.09
C GLN A 124 46.60 35.33 -22.79
N GLY A 125 47.66 34.90 -23.46
CA GLY A 125 48.43 35.46 -24.56
C GLY A 125 49.48 34.43 -25.00
N ASP A 126 49.53 34.14 -26.30
CA ASP A 126 50.62 33.39 -26.92
C ASP A 126 51.41 34.38 -27.77
N THR A 127 52.46 34.94 -27.17
CA THR A 127 53.53 35.64 -27.89
C THR A 127 54.86 35.21 -27.30
N HIS A 128 55.42 34.11 -27.79
CA HIS A 128 56.84 34.09 -28.10
C HIS A 128 57.17 32.95 -29.06
N GLY A 129 57.26 33.29 -30.34
CA GLY A 129 58.25 32.65 -31.19
C GLY A 129 59.61 33.20 -30.78
N GLU A 130 60.57 32.33 -30.51
CA GLU A 130 61.95 32.65 -30.83
C GLU A 130 62.55 31.47 -31.59
N ALA A 131 62.85 31.77 -32.85
CA ALA A 131 63.64 30.95 -33.74
C ALA A 131 65.11 31.39 -33.62
N GLN A 132 65.99 30.40 -33.58
CA GLN A 132 67.34 30.37 -34.14
C GLN A 132 68.43 31.33 -33.60
N ALA A 133 69.49 30.71 -33.08
CA ALA A 133 70.85 30.83 -33.62
C ALA A 133 71.62 29.52 -33.36
#